data_AF-A0A3L7X117-F1
#
_entry.id   AF-A0A3L7X117-F1
#
_cell.length_a   1.000
_cell.length_b   1.000
_cell.length_c   1.000
_cell.angle_alpha   90.00
_cell.angle_beta   90.00
_cell.angle_gamma   90.00
#
_symmetry.space_group_name_H-M   'P 1'
#
loop_
_entity.id
_entity.type
_entity.pdbx_description
1 polymer ?
#
loop_
_entity_poly.entity_id
_entity_poly.type
_entity_poly.pdbx_seq_one_letter_code
_entity_poly.pdbx_strand_id
1 'polypeptide(L)'
;MLAEARQLAVRDDERAGEKYELLISRLVKLPLERLAANEFRMQRMLEECMFTYQSFLARRNRLQEAIDLQADQLIYIFDSDAMAVWNERQAYMLGWLDRHDESLVLMAKVQSETPWDIGLRWQLFEMYRKQGRKEEMAELIVELEGLLDALERHRLAPPDEAISVETLQGLVRYLKMMTAIEEGEWQAAYDFFVEAATISDAYKENWHQLFRLLVLNGESKLASRALNREKSPSSQGFWRGLNGLYSGDKEGSKVEWEQVTRIPID
;
A
#
# COMPACT_ATOMS: atom_id res chain seq x y z
N MET A 1 -18.06 9.53 -27.01
CA MET A 1 -18.74 8.63 -26.06
C MET A 1 -17.91 8.40 -24.81
N LEU A 2 -16.68 7.86 -24.88
CA LEU A 2 -15.84 7.68 -23.68
C LEU A 2 -15.53 9.01 -22.94
N ALA A 3 -15.14 10.06 -23.68
CA ALA A 3 -14.90 11.38 -23.08
C ALA A 3 -16.15 11.96 -22.38
N GLU A 4 -17.33 11.69 -22.93
CA GLU A 4 -18.61 12.12 -22.34
C GLU A 4 -18.93 11.32 -21.07
N ALA A 5 -18.72 10.00 -21.08
CA ALA A 5 -18.85 9.15 -19.90
C ALA A 5 -17.95 9.63 -18.76
N ARG A 6 -16.71 10.04 -19.06
CA ARG A 6 -15.79 10.62 -18.06
C ARG A 6 -16.31 11.93 -17.48
N GLN A 7 -16.77 12.84 -18.34
CA GLN A 7 -17.31 14.12 -17.87
C GLN A 7 -18.51 13.93 -16.93
N LEU A 8 -19.37 12.95 -17.23
CA LEU A 8 -20.48 12.56 -16.36
C LEU A 8 -19.97 11.93 -15.05
N ALA A 9 -18.99 11.02 -15.12
CA ALA A 9 -18.42 10.34 -13.95
C ALA A 9 -17.68 11.28 -12.98
N VAL A 10 -17.08 12.36 -13.50
CA VAL A 10 -16.47 13.42 -12.68
C VAL A 10 -17.52 14.19 -11.89
N ARG A 11 -18.73 14.32 -12.44
CA ARG A 11 -19.89 14.97 -11.79
C ARG A 11 -20.73 14.00 -10.95
N ASP A 12 -20.28 12.76 -10.82
CA ASP A 12 -21.02 11.67 -10.17
C ASP A 12 -22.44 11.46 -10.72
N ASP A 13 -22.59 11.59 -12.03
CA ASP A 13 -23.87 11.42 -12.74
C ASP A 13 -24.08 9.95 -13.12
N GLU A 14 -25.23 9.35 -12.75
CA GLU A 14 -25.53 7.93 -13.01
C GLU A 14 -25.51 7.55 -14.49
N ARG A 15 -25.79 8.50 -15.38
CA ARG A 15 -25.74 8.28 -16.83
C ARG A 15 -24.33 7.94 -17.32
N ALA A 16 -23.30 8.19 -16.51
CA ALA A 16 -21.96 7.71 -16.79
C ALA A 16 -21.93 6.17 -16.86
N GLY A 17 -22.61 5.49 -15.93
CA GLY A 17 -22.66 4.03 -15.86
C GLY A 17 -23.25 3.42 -17.13
N GLU A 18 -24.41 3.92 -17.57
CA GLU A 18 -25.06 3.49 -18.82
C GLU A 18 -24.13 3.63 -20.03
N LYS A 19 -23.36 4.73 -20.10
CA LYS A 19 -22.42 4.94 -21.20
C LYS A 19 -21.20 4.01 -21.13
N TYR A 20 -20.69 3.71 -19.94
CA TYR A 20 -19.61 2.74 -19.77
C TYR A 20 -20.08 1.34 -20.15
N GLU A 21 -21.23 0.90 -19.65
CA GLU A 21 -21.82 -0.41 -19.98
C GLU A 21 -22.04 -0.56 -21.49
N LEU A 22 -22.55 0.49 -22.15
CA LEU A 22 -22.75 0.48 -23.59
C LEU A 22 -21.42 0.39 -24.35
N LEU A 23 -20.37 1.09 -23.90
CA LEU A 23 -19.05 1.01 -24.52
C LEU A 23 -18.45 -0.39 -24.32
N ILE A 24 -18.42 -0.89 -23.09
CA ILE A 24 -17.88 -2.20 -22.74
C ILE A 24 -18.60 -3.30 -23.54
N SER A 25 -19.93 -3.33 -23.48
CA SER A 25 -20.73 -4.36 -24.18
C SER A 25 -20.55 -4.37 -25.70
N ARG A 26 -20.18 -3.24 -26.32
CA ARG A 26 -19.85 -3.17 -27.74
C ARG A 26 -18.43 -3.60 -28.03
N LEU A 27 -17.48 -3.17 -27.20
CA LEU A 27 -16.06 -3.44 -27.38
C LEU A 27 -15.72 -4.91 -27.16
N VAL A 28 -16.27 -5.55 -26.11
CA VAL A 28 -15.96 -6.96 -25.85
C VAL A 28 -16.52 -7.91 -26.92
N LYS A 29 -17.54 -7.49 -27.68
CA LYS A 29 -18.08 -8.27 -28.80
C LYS A 29 -17.22 -8.20 -30.07
N LEU A 30 -16.19 -7.34 -30.09
CA LEU A 30 -15.28 -7.27 -31.24
C LEU A 30 -14.36 -8.50 -31.24
N PRO A 31 -14.09 -9.09 -32.42
CA PRO A 31 -13.06 -10.12 -32.55
C PRO A 31 -11.70 -9.62 -32.05
N LEU A 32 -10.89 -10.51 -31.47
CA LEU A 32 -9.58 -10.19 -30.90
C LEU A 32 -8.66 -9.50 -31.92
N GLU A 33 -8.72 -9.89 -33.20
CA GLU A 33 -7.93 -9.28 -34.27
C GLU A 33 -8.29 -7.79 -34.47
N ARG A 34 -9.55 -7.42 -34.25
CA ARG A 34 -10.00 -6.03 -34.34
C ARG A 34 -9.69 -5.23 -33.09
N LEU A 35 -9.64 -5.87 -31.93
CA LEU A 35 -9.21 -5.23 -30.68
C LEU A 35 -7.71 -4.91 -30.70
N ALA A 36 -6.91 -5.84 -31.23
CA ALA A 36 -5.46 -5.72 -31.37
C ALA A 36 -5.01 -4.82 -32.54
N ALA A 37 -5.88 -4.59 -33.52
CA ALA A 37 -5.58 -3.71 -34.66
C ALA A 37 -5.28 -2.26 -34.24
N ASN A 38 -4.58 -1.52 -35.11
CA ASN A 38 -4.21 -0.11 -34.91
C ASN A 38 -3.51 0.13 -33.56
N GLU A 39 -2.42 -0.61 -33.32
CA GLU A 39 -1.62 -0.49 -32.10
C GLU A 39 -2.46 -0.66 -30.82
N PHE A 40 -3.32 -1.68 -30.80
CA PHE A 40 -4.15 -2.01 -29.63
C PHE A 40 -5.03 -0.85 -29.15
N ARG A 41 -5.38 0.11 -30.02
CA ARG A 41 -6.15 1.30 -29.61
C ARG A 41 -7.52 0.94 -29.03
N MET A 42 -8.20 -0.02 -29.63
CA MET A 42 -9.54 -0.45 -29.17
C MET A 42 -9.45 -1.26 -27.89
N GLN A 43 -8.43 -2.11 -27.75
CA GLN A 43 -8.12 -2.79 -26.50
C GLN A 43 -7.85 -1.78 -25.37
N ARG A 44 -6.90 -0.85 -25.54
CA ARG A 44 -6.62 0.19 -24.53
C ARG A 44 -7.85 1.00 -24.14
N MET A 45 -8.73 1.29 -25.11
CA MET A 45 -9.99 1.97 -24.83
C MET A 45 -10.94 1.11 -23.98
N LEU A 46 -11.03 -0.20 -24.26
CA LEU A 46 -11.80 -1.14 -23.47
C LEU A 46 -11.25 -1.25 -22.05
N GLU A 47 -9.93 -1.40 -21.90
CA GLU A 47 -9.25 -1.46 -20.61
C GLU A 47 -9.53 -0.20 -19.77
N GLU A 48 -9.37 0.96 -20.37
CA GLU A 48 -9.63 2.24 -19.71
C GLU A 48 -11.12 2.39 -19.32
N CYS A 49 -12.04 1.94 -20.17
CA CYS A 49 -13.47 1.92 -19.83
C CYS A 49 -13.73 1.03 -18.62
N MET A 50 -13.16 -0.18 -18.60
CA MET A 50 -13.33 -1.16 -17.53
C MET A 50 -12.81 -0.62 -16.20
N PHE A 51 -11.56 -0.15 -16.15
CA PHE A 51 -10.99 0.41 -14.92
C PHE A 51 -11.75 1.64 -14.43
N THR A 52 -12.12 2.55 -15.33
CA THR A 52 -12.85 3.76 -14.93
C THR A 52 -14.26 3.42 -14.43
N TYR A 53 -14.91 2.43 -15.05
CA TYR A 53 -16.24 2.01 -14.63
C TYR A 53 -16.22 1.29 -13.29
N GLN A 54 -15.26 0.37 -13.08
CA GLN A 54 -15.03 -0.27 -11.78
C GLN A 54 -14.83 0.77 -10.67
N SER A 55 -13.97 1.77 -10.90
CA SER A 55 -13.75 2.86 -9.94
C SER A 55 -14.98 3.76 -9.74
N PHE A 56 -15.78 3.98 -10.79
CA PHE A 56 -17.04 4.73 -10.68
C PHE A 56 -18.06 3.98 -9.80
N LEU A 57 -18.25 2.68 -10.04
CA LEU A 57 -19.11 1.83 -9.22
C LEU A 57 -18.64 1.79 -7.76
N ALA A 58 -17.33 1.63 -7.53
CA ALA A 58 -16.76 1.59 -6.20
C ALA A 58 -17.00 2.88 -5.40
N ARG A 59 -16.79 4.05 -6.01
CA ARG A 59 -17.05 5.36 -5.37
C ARG A 59 -18.52 5.56 -4.98
N ARG A 60 -19.44 4.90 -5.68
CA ARG A 60 -20.88 4.90 -5.38
C ARG A 60 -21.32 3.76 -4.46
N ASN A 61 -20.37 3.08 -3.82
CA ASN A 61 -20.62 1.94 -2.94
C ASN A 61 -21.34 0.75 -3.61
N ARG A 62 -21.24 0.63 -4.95
CA ARG A 62 -21.76 -0.51 -5.73
C ARG A 62 -20.65 -1.56 -5.89
N LEU A 63 -20.10 -2.01 -4.76
CA LEU A 63 -18.87 -2.82 -4.72
C LEU A 63 -19.06 -4.19 -5.36
N GLN A 64 -20.17 -4.88 -5.09
CA GLN A 64 -20.44 -6.19 -5.66
C GLN A 64 -20.54 -6.12 -7.19
N GLU A 65 -21.18 -5.08 -7.73
CA GLU A 65 -21.29 -4.87 -9.17
C GLU A 65 -19.93 -4.55 -9.81
N ALA A 66 -19.06 -3.84 -9.09
CA ALA A 66 -17.69 -3.57 -9.53
C ALA A 66 -16.83 -4.85 -9.55
N ILE A 67 -17.06 -5.77 -8.61
CA ILE A 67 -16.40 -7.08 -8.55
C ILE A 67 -16.90 -7.98 -9.69
N ASP A 68 -18.20 -8.02 -9.93
CA ASP A 68 -18.81 -8.91 -10.94
C ASP A 68 -18.67 -8.39 -12.38
N LEU A 69 -18.06 -7.21 -12.58
CA LEU A 69 -17.92 -6.56 -13.88
C LEU A 69 -17.11 -7.43 -14.86
N GLN A 70 -17.83 -8.15 -15.74
CA GLN A 70 -17.29 -8.93 -16.86
C GLN A 70 -16.19 -9.95 -16.46
N ALA A 71 -16.28 -10.56 -15.27
CA ALA A 71 -15.26 -11.45 -14.72
C ALA A 71 -14.77 -12.54 -15.69
N ASP A 72 -15.68 -13.18 -16.43
CA ASP A 72 -15.35 -14.28 -17.35
C ASP A 72 -14.61 -13.84 -18.63
N GLN A 73 -14.62 -12.54 -18.95
CA GLN A 73 -14.05 -12.01 -20.19
C GLN A 73 -12.67 -11.35 -19.98
N LEU A 74 -12.26 -11.13 -18.73
CA LEU A 74 -11.07 -10.36 -18.39
C LEU A 74 -9.78 -10.97 -18.94
N ILE A 75 -9.64 -12.30 -18.92
CA ILE A 75 -8.43 -13.00 -19.40
C ILE A 75 -8.16 -12.81 -20.89
N TYR A 76 -9.19 -12.42 -21.67
CA TYR A 76 -9.08 -12.14 -23.09
C TYR A 76 -8.89 -10.65 -23.40
N ILE A 77 -9.03 -9.78 -22.38
CA ILE A 77 -9.01 -8.33 -22.49
C ILE A 77 -7.70 -7.76 -21.93
N PHE A 78 -7.28 -8.25 -20.77
CA PHE A 78 -6.14 -7.75 -20.02
C PHE A 78 -4.91 -8.64 -20.21
N ASP A 79 -3.76 -7.99 -20.31
CA ASP A 79 -2.48 -8.65 -20.09
C ASP A 79 -2.26 -8.97 -18.59
N SER A 80 -1.13 -9.58 -18.26
CA SER A 80 -0.80 -9.96 -16.88
C SER A 80 -0.81 -8.77 -15.92
N ASP A 81 -0.31 -7.63 -16.36
CA ASP A 81 -0.11 -6.47 -15.51
C ASP A 81 -1.44 -5.77 -15.24
N ALA A 82 -2.27 -5.61 -16.28
CA ALA A 82 -3.63 -5.11 -16.13
C ALA A 82 -4.49 -6.08 -15.29
N MET A 83 -4.30 -7.40 -15.42
CA MET A 83 -4.96 -8.37 -14.55
C MET A 83 -4.54 -8.24 -13.08
N ALA A 84 -3.25 -8.02 -12.81
CA ALA A 84 -2.75 -7.80 -11.46
C ALA A 84 -3.40 -6.56 -10.82
N VAL A 85 -3.41 -5.43 -11.53
CA VAL A 85 -4.07 -4.18 -11.06
C VAL A 85 -5.57 -4.37 -10.86
N TRP A 86 -6.23 -5.11 -11.75
CA TRP A 86 -7.65 -5.41 -11.63
C TRP A 86 -7.96 -6.23 -10.37
N ASN A 87 -7.19 -7.29 -10.16
CA ASN A 87 -7.34 -8.20 -9.02
C ASN A 87 -6.98 -7.51 -7.69
N GLU A 88 -5.96 -6.65 -7.66
CA GLU A 88 -5.62 -5.84 -6.50
C GLU A 88 -6.82 -4.97 -6.08
N ARG A 89 -7.44 -4.26 -7.03
CA ARG A 89 -8.64 -3.44 -6.76
C ARG A 89 -9.80 -4.29 -6.27
N GLN A 90 -10.02 -5.47 -6.85
CA GLN A 90 -11.04 -6.39 -6.39
C GLN A 90 -10.77 -6.87 -4.96
N ALA A 91 -9.52 -7.17 -4.61
CA ALA A 91 -9.14 -7.54 -3.25
C ALA A 91 -9.52 -6.44 -2.26
N TYR A 92 -9.26 -5.17 -2.56
CA TYR A 92 -9.71 -4.05 -1.71
C TYR A 92 -11.22 -3.97 -1.57
N MET A 93 -11.96 -4.10 -2.67
CA MET A 93 -13.43 -4.06 -2.64
C MET A 93 -14.03 -5.22 -1.84
N LEU A 94 -13.45 -6.42 -1.92
CA LEU A 94 -13.80 -7.56 -1.06
C LEU A 94 -13.57 -7.22 0.41
N GLY A 95 -12.44 -6.57 0.73
CA GLY A 95 -12.12 -6.12 2.08
C GLY A 95 -13.14 -5.10 2.62
N TRP A 96 -13.61 -4.17 1.79
CA TRP A 96 -14.65 -3.18 2.15
C TRP A 96 -16.05 -3.79 2.32
N LEU A 97 -16.29 -4.99 1.77
CA LEU A 97 -17.51 -5.77 1.97
C LEU A 97 -17.40 -6.77 3.14
N ASP A 98 -16.38 -6.64 4.00
CA ASP A 98 -16.07 -7.55 5.09
C ASP A 98 -15.79 -9.01 4.65
N ARG A 99 -15.49 -9.23 3.35
CA ARG A 99 -15.09 -10.53 2.78
C ARG A 99 -13.57 -10.71 2.90
N HIS A 100 -13.06 -10.64 4.13
CA HIS A 100 -11.63 -10.52 4.41
C HIS A 100 -10.80 -11.73 3.93
N ASP A 101 -11.28 -12.96 4.09
CA ASP A 101 -10.53 -14.14 3.66
C ASP A 101 -10.38 -14.19 2.12
N GLU A 102 -11.45 -13.87 1.38
CA GLU A 102 -11.40 -13.79 -0.09
C GLU A 102 -10.48 -12.66 -0.57
N SER A 103 -10.54 -11.52 0.12
CA SER A 103 -9.65 -10.37 -0.11
C SER A 103 -8.18 -10.77 0.06
N LEU A 104 -7.84 -11.47 1.15
CA LEU A 104 -6.48 -11.93 1.44
C LEU A 104 -5.99 -12.96 0.43
N VAL A 105 -6.82 -13.96 0.09
CA VAL A 105 -6.46 -14.98 -0.91
C VAL A 105 -6.17 -14.33 -2.27
N LEU A 106 -7.01 -13.39 -2.70
CA LEU A 106 -6.80 -12.69 -3.97
C LEU A 106 -5.54 -11.82 -3.92
N MET A 107 -5.34 -11.06 -2.83
CA MET A 107 -4.16 -10.22 -2.67
C MET A 107 -2.85 -11.02 -2.63
N ALA A 108 -2.83 -12.16 -1.92
CA ALA A 108 -1.69 -13.07 -1.89
C ALA A 108 -1.38 -13.63 -3.29
N LYS A 109 -2.41 -13.96 -4.07
CA LYS A 109 -2.24 -14.38 -5.46
C LYS A 109 -1.60 -13.27 -6.30
N VAL A 110 -2.13 -12.05 -6.26
CA VAL A 110 -1.55 -10.92 -7.00
C VAL A 110 -0.09 -10.71 -6.62
N GLN A 111 0.22 -10.75 -5.32
CA GLN A 111 1.58 -10.59 -4.82
C GLN A 111 2.52 -11.69 -5.34
N SER A 112 2.07 -12.93 -5.41
CA SER A 112 2.85 -14.04 -5.96
C SER A 112 3.14 -13.88 -7.46
N GLU A 113 2.24 -13.22 -8.20
CA GLU A 113 2.37 -12.91 -9.63
C GLU A 113 3.24 -11.67 -9.87
N THR A 114 3.32 -10.75 -8.90
CA THR A 114 4.14 -9.53 -8.94
C THR A 114 5.18 -9.48 -7.80
N PRO A 115 6.13 -10.44 -7.73
CA PRO A 115 7.01 -10.61 -6.58
C PRO A 115 7.94 -9.42 -6.29
N TRP A 116 8.12 -8.53 -7.27
CA TRP A 116 8.96 -7.33 -7.19
C TRP A 116 8.20 -6.08 -6.73
N ASP A 117 6.88 -6.14 -6.61
CA ASP A 117 6.07 -5.02 -6.09
C ASP A 117 6.14 -4.99 -4.55
N ILE A 118 7.06 -4.17 -4.04
CA ILE A 118 7.25 -3.93 -2.60
C ILE A 118 6.01 -3.28 -1.98
N GLY A 119 5.33 -2.40 -2.72
CA GLY A 119 4.13 -1.72 -2.23
C GLY A 119 3.04 -2.74 -1.91
N LEU A 120 2.84 -3.70 -2.82
CA LEU A 120 1.89 -4.77 -2.65
C LEU A 120 2.25 -5.72 -1.50
N ARG A 121 3.53 -6.03 -1.30
CA ARG A 121 3.99 -6.82 -0.15
C ARG A 121 3.67 -6.14 1.18
N TRP A 122 3.96 -4.84 1.29
CA TRP A 122 3.60 -4.06 2.47
C TRP A 122 2.08 -4.06 2.70
N GLN A 123 1.29 -3.87 1.65
CA GLN A 123 -0.17 -3.88 1.73
C GLN A 123 -0.70 -5.23 2.23
N LEU A 124 -0.20 -6.34 1.66
CA LEU A 124 -0.57 -7.69 2.10
C LEU A 124 -0.21 -7.94 3.57
N PHE A 125 1.00 -7.52 3.99
CA PHE A 125 1.42 -7.59 5.39
C PHE A 125 0.45 -6.83 6.31
N GLU A 126 0.09 -5.60 5.95
CA GLU A 126 -0.87 -4.80 6.72
C GLU A 126 -2.27 -5.41 6.76
N MET A 127 -2.70 -6.06 5.68
CA MET A 127 -3.96 -6.80 5.66
C MET A 127 -3.92 -7.99 6.62
N TYR A 128 -2.85 -8.79 6.60
CA TYR A 128 -2.67 -9.87 7.57
C TYR A 128 -2.65 -9.36 9.01
N ARG A 129 -1.89 -8.29 9.27
CA ARG A 129 -1.79 -7.66 10.60
C ARG A 129 -3.15 -7.22 11.14
N LYS A 130 -3.95 -6.51 10.34
CA LYS A 130 -5.30 -6.05 10.73
C LYS A 130 -6.25 -7.20 11.04
N GLN A 131 -6.03 -8.37 10.44
CA GLN A 131 -6.84 -9.57 10.65
C GLN A 131 -6.22 -10.53 11.70
N GLY A 132 -5.12 -10.16 12.34
CA GLY A 132 -4.44 -10.98 13.35
C GLY A 132 -3.79 -12.26 12.80
N ARG A 133 -3.50 -12.30 11.50
CA ARG A 133 -2.92 -13.43 10.75
C ARG A 133 -1.39 -13.49 10.93
N LYS A 134 -0.95 -13.79 12.16
CA LYS A 134 0.47 -13.71 12.57
C LYS A 134 1.37 -14.72 11.85
N GLU A 135 0.86 -15.91 11.55
CA GLU A 135 1.62 -16.95 10.85
C GLU A 135 1.94 -16.50 9.43
N GLU A 136 0.94 -15.98 8.72
CA GLU A 136 1.07 -15.48 7.35
C GLU A 136 1.95 -14.23 7.27
N MET A 137 1.93 -13.36 8.28
CA MET A 137 2.89 -12.25 8.40
C MET A 137 4.34 -12.76 8.47
N ALA A 138 4.58 -13.80 9.27
CA ALA A 138 5.91 -14.38 9.43
C ALA A 138 6.38 -15.08 8.15
N GLU A 139 5.49 -15.83 7.49
CA GLU A 139 5.76 -16.47 6.20
C GLU A 139 6.16 -15.44 5.13
N LEU A 140 5.45 -14.32 5.04
CA LEU A 140 5.79 -13.26 4.08
C LEU A 140 7.18 -12.66 4.30
N ILE A 141 7.62 -12.53 5.56
CA ILE A 141 8.98 -12.11 5.90
C ILE A 141 9.99 -13.16 5.45
N VAL A 142 9.73 -14.44 5.72
CA VAL A 142 10.61 -15.56 5.31
C VAL A 142 10.75 -15.64 3.79
N GLU A 143 9.66 -15.46 3.04
CA GLU A 143 9.69 -15.42 1.59
C GLU A 143 10.56 -14.27 1.07
N LEU A 144 10.46 -13.09 1.69
CA LEU A 144 11.25 -11.93 1.29
C LEU A 144 12.75 -12.11 1.61
N GLU A 145 13.07 -12.76 2.73
CA GLU A 145 14.44 -13.15 3.06
C GLU A 145 14.98 -14.21 2.08
N GLY A 146 14.15 -15.16 1.64
CA GLY A 146 14.49 -16.12 0.60
C GLY A 146 14.78 -15.46 -0.74
N LEU A 147 14.01 -14.44 -1.12
CA LEU A 147 14.25 -13.64 -2.33
C LEU A 147 15.58 -12.90 -2.25
N LEU A 148 15.90 -12.29 -1.11
CA LEU A 148 17.18 -11.62 -0.88
C LEU A 148 18.37 -12.59 -0.99
N ASP A 149 18.29 -13.77 -0.36
CA ASP A 149 19.36 -14.79 -0.48
C ASP A 149 19.56 -15.24 -1.93
N ALA A 150 18.47 -15.37 -2.70
CA ALA A 150 18.56 -15.73 -4.12
C ALA A 150 19.21 -14.62 -4.96
N LEU A 151 18.93 -13.35 -4.67
CA LEU A 151 19.55 -12.19 -5.33
C LEU A 151 21.04 -12.08 -5.00
N GLU A 152 21.42 -12.17 -3.72
CA GLU A 152 22.82 -12.10 -3.27
C GLU A 152 23.68 -13.21 -3.87
N ARG A 153 23.10 -14.40 -4.07
CA ARG A 153 23.78 -15.53 -4.72
C ARG A 153 23.74 -15.48 -6.25
N HIS A 154 23.26 -14.39 -6.85
CA HIS A 154 23.07 -14.22 -8.29
C HIS A 154 22.24 -15.34 -8.95
N ARG A 155 21.33 -15.97 -8.19
CA ARG A 155 20.44 -17.04 -8.70
C ARG A 155 19.22 -16.47 -9.42
N LEU A 156 18.94 -15.19 -9.20
CA LEU A 156 17.88 -14.43 -9.85
C LEU A 156 18.47 -13.13 -10.39
N ALA A 157 18.08 -12.76 -11.62
CA ALA A 157 18.31 -11.43 -12.15
C ALA A 157 17.04 -10.61 -11.87
N PRO A 158 17.13 -9.51 -11.10
CA PRO A 158 15.99 -8.61 -10.96
C PRO A 158 15.68 -7.96 -12.31
N PRO A 159 14.41 -7.63 -12.62
CA PRO A 159 14.08 -6.84 -13.80
C PRO A 159 14.77 -5.46 -13.75
N ASP A 160 14.96 -4.82 -14.91
CA ASP A 160 15.69 -3.54 -15.01
C ASP A 160 15.05 -2.40 -14.18
N GLU A 161 13.74 -2.50 -13.93
CA GLU A 161 12.95 -1.55 -13.11
C GLU A 161 12.82 -2.00 -11.65
N ALA A 162 13.51 -3.06 -11.24
CA ALA A 162 13.41 -3.58 -9.89
C ALA A 162 13.96 -2.59 -8.85
N ILE A 163 13.38 -2.68 -7.67
CA ILE A 163 13.81 -1.92 -6.51
C ILE A 163 15.17 -2.44 -6.03
N SER A 164 16.00 -1.53 -5.51
CA SER A 164 17.34 -1.87 -5.04
C SER A 164 17.32 -2.92 -3.92
N VAL A 165 18.38 -3.73 -3.85
CA VAL A 165 18.53 -4.78 -2.82
C VAL A 165 18.49 -4.17 -1.41
N GLU A 166 19.09 -2.99 -1.23
CA GLU A 166 19.10 -2.26 0.05
C GLU A 166 17.68 -1.89 0.48
N THR A 167 16.82 -1.51 -0.47
CA THR A 167 15.43 -1.16 -0.17
C THR A 167 14.62 -2.40 0.23
N LEU A 168 14.86 -3.55 -0.42
CA LEU A 168 14.27 -4.83 -0.01
C LEU A 168 14.75 -5.27 1.38
N GLN A 169 16.06 -5.16 1.67
CA GLN A 169 16.63 -5.41 2.99
C GLN A 169 16.02 -4.49 4.05
N GLY A 170 15.87 -3.20 3.74
CA GLY A 170 15.18 -2.23 4.59
C GLY A 170 13.74 -2.62 4.87
N LEU A 171 12.99 -3.08 3.86
CA LEU A 171 11.63 -3.56 4.03
C LEU A 171 11.57 -4.74 4.99
N VAL A 172 12.41 -5.77 4.83
CA VAL A 172 12.43 -6.92 5.77
C VAL A 172 12.57 -6.47 7.21
N ARG A 173 13.51 -5.55 7.47
CA ARG A 173 13.73 -5.01 8.82
C ARG A 173 12.53 -4.22 9.32
N TYR A 174 11.91 -3.43 8.45
CA TYR A 174 10.68 -2.72 8.79
C TYR A 174 9.50 -3.67 9.12
N LEU A 175 9.32 -4.76 8.37
CA LEU A 175 8.27 -5.75 8.67
C LEU A 175 8.54 -6.50 9.99
N LYS A 176 9.80 -6.82 10.28
CA LYS A 176 10.21 -7.38 11.58
C LYS A 176 9.96 -6.41 12.73
N MET A 177 10.22 -5.11 12.54
CA MET A 177 9.84 -4.08 13.50
C MET A 177 8.32 -4.13 13.77
N MET A 178 7.50 -4.13 12.72
CA MET A 178 6.04 -4.17 12.90
C MET A 178 5.58 -5.44 13.65
N THR A 179 6.19 -6.59 13.36
CA THR A 179 5.90 -7.85 14.07
C THR A 179 6.27 -7.76 15.55
N ALA A 180 7.46 -7.25 15.87
CA ALA A 180 7.90 -7.04 17.24
C ALA A 180 6.98 -6.07 18.02
N ILE A 181 6.43 -5.05 17.36
CA ILE A 181 5.43 -4.15 17.95
C ILE A 181 4.15 -4.91 18.33
N GLU A 182 3.64 -5.78 17.45
CA GLU A 182 2.44 -6.61 17.72
C GLU A 182 2.66 -7.63 18.85
N GLU A 183 3.91 -7.87 19.23
CA GLU A 183 4.32 -8.76 20.32
C GLU A 183 4.70 -7.99 21.60
N GLY A 184 4.71 -6.65 21.55
CA GLY A 184 5.14 -5.80 22.66
C GLY A 184 6.65 -5.80 22.90
N GLU A 185 7.44 -6.28 21.95
CA GLU A 185 8.90 -6.33 22.00
C GLU A 185 9.52 -4.99 21.53
N TRP A 186 9.25 -3.92 22.28
CA TRP A 186 9.55 -2.55 21.85
C TRP A 186 11.04 -2.26 21.59
N GLN A 187 11.95 -2.89 22.34
CA GLN A 187 13.38 -2.75 22.10
C GLN A 187 13.80 -3.42 20.79
N ALA A 188 13.30 -4.63 20.51
CA ALA A 188 13.55 -5.31 19.25
C ALA A 188 12.99 -4.52 18.06
N ALA A 189 11.77 -3.97 18.20
CA ALA A 189 11.21 -3.06 17.21
C ALA A 189 12.13 -1.86 16.93
N TYR A 190 12.61 -1.18 17.98
CA TYR A 190 13.55 -0.08 17.84
C TYR A 190 14.80 -0.49 17.06
N ASP A 191 15.41 -1.62 17.44
CA ASP A 191 16.66 -2.10 16.83
C ASP A 191 16.47 -2.47 15.35
N PHE A 192 15.38 -3.16 15.00
CA PHE A 192 15.04 -3.45 13.60
C PHE A 192 14.83 -2.18 12.77
N PHE A 193 14.17 -1.16 13.30
CA PHE A 193 14.01 0.09 12.56
C PHE A 193 15.34 0.83 12.38
N VAL A 194 16.23 0.81 13.38
CA VAL A 194 17.59 1.36 13.27
C VAL A 194 18.35 0.67 12.14
N GLU A 195 18.28 -0.66 12.05
CA GLU A 195 18.85 -1.41 10.93
C GLU A 195 18.26 -0.98 9.59
N ALA A 196 16.92 -0.90 9.48
CA ALA A 196 16.24 -0.46 8.26
C ALA A 196 16.72 0.93 7.81
N ALA A 197 16.78 1.89 8.73
CA ALA A 197 17.21 3.27 8.49
C ALA A 197 18.73 3.39 8.19
N THR A 198 19.53 2.40 8.57
CA THR A 198 20.97 2.34 8.27
C THR A 198 21.22 1.80 6.87
N ILE A 199 20.43 0.82 6.44
CA ILE A 199 20.60 0.11 5.16
C ILE A 199 19.96 0.90 4.01
N SER A 200 18.77 1.47 4.22
CA SER A 200 17.97 2.04 3.14
C SER A 200 17.62 3.51 3.38
N ASP A 201 17.89 4.33 2.35
CA ASP A 201 17.49 5.75 2.34
C ASP A 201 15.97 5.93 2.42
N ALA A 202 15.18 4.92 2.03
CA ALA A 202 13.72 4.94 2.15
C ALA A 202 13.25 5.02 3.62
N TYR A 203 14.06 4.58 4.59
CA TYR A 203 13.71 4.59 6.01
C TYR A 203 14.52 5.61 6.82
N LYS A 204 15.69 6.01 6.31
CA LYS A 204 16.64 6.91 6.98
C LYS A 204 16.05 8.24 7.45
N GLU A 205 15.15 8.81 6.65
CA GLU A 205 14.51 10.10 6.93
C GLU A 205 13.10 9.94 7.54
N ASN A 206 12.63 8.70 7.71
CA ASN A 206 11.24 8.40 8.06
C ASN A 206 11.07 7.93 9.52
N TRP A 207 11.86 8.49 10.45
CA TRP A 207 11.82 8.14 11.89
C TRP A 207 10.44 8.29 12.54
N HIS A 208 9.57 9.11 11.96
CA HIS A 208 8.19 9.26 12.38
C HIS A 208 7.36 7.98 12.28
N GLN A 209 7.78 7.01 11.46
CA GLN A 209 7.14 5.70 11.41
C GLN A 209 7.34 4.92 12.72
N LEU A 210 8.46 5.12 13.43
CA LEU A 210 8.75 4.47 14.70
C LEU A 210 8.34 5.32 15.90
N PHE A 211 8.78 6.58 15.99
CA PHE A 211 8.62 7.32 17.24
C PHE A 211 7.14 7.58 17.60
N ARG A 212 6.25 7.69 16.60
CA ARG A 212 4.82 7.88 16.85
C ARG A 212 4.23 6.68 17.58
N LEU A 213 4.60 5.47 17.15
CA LEU A 213 4.17 4.23 17.78
C LEU A 213 4.72 4.12 19.20
N LEU A 214 6.00 4.44 19.41
CA LEU A 214 6.62 4.42 20.74
C LEU A 214 5.97 5.42 21.71
N VAL A 215 5.72 6.67 21.27
CA VAL A 215 5.06 7.68 22.11
C VAL A 215 3.66 7.22 22.49
N LEU A 216 2.86 6.77 21.52
CA LEU A 216 1.47 6.38 21.76
C LEU A 216 1.32 5.14 22.66
N ASN A 217 2.37 4.32 22.77
CA ASN A 217 2.39 3.14 23.64
C ASN A 217 3.16 3.35 24.96
N GLY A 218 3.57 4.59 25.27
CA GLY A 218 4.22 4.91 26.56
C GLY A 218 5.68 4.50 26.66
N GLU A 219 6.33 4.16 25.55
CA GLU A 219 7.73 3.74 25.49
C GLU A 219 8.69 4.94 25.49
N SER A 220 8.56 5.78 26.53
CA SER A 220 9.11 7.14 26.51
C SER A 220 10.62 7.23 26.31
N LYS A 221 11.39 6.27 26.84
CA LYS A 221 12.85 6.23 26.66
C LYS A 221 13.23 5.96 25.21
N LEU A 222 12.58 4.99 24.57
CA LEU A 222 12.83 4.64 23.18
C LEU A 222 12.33 5.74 22.24
N ALA A 223 11.14 6.29 22.53
CA ALA A 223 10.56 7.41 21.81
C ALA A 223 11.52 8.61 21.78
N SER A 224 12.10 8.99 22.92
CA SER A 224 13.08 10.10 22.99
C SER A 224 14.32 9.83 22.13
N ARG A 225 14.84 8.60 22.10
CA ARG A 225 15.99 8.24 21.24
C ARG A 225 15.65 8.39 19.76
N ALA A 226 14.47 7.91 19.35
CA ALA A 226 14.00 8.02 17.97
C ALA A 226 13.72 9.49 17.58
N LEU A 227 13.08 10.27 18.46
CA LEU A 227 12.80 11.69 18.24
C LEU A 227 14.05 12.54 18.04
N ASN A 228 15.18 12.17 18.65
CA ASN A 228 16.45 12.87 18.44
C ASN A 228 17.02 12.71 17.02
N ARG A 229 16.43 11.83 16.20
CA ARG A 229 16.76 11.66 14.78
C ARG A 229 15.81 12.42 13.85
N GLU A 230 14.67 12.91 14.36
CA GLU A 230 13.74 13.75 13.58
C GLU A 230 14.36 15.11 13.28
N LYS A 231 14.25 15.54 12.02
CA LYS A 231 14.85 16.79 11.55
C LYS A 231 13.88 17.96 11.57
N SER A 232 12.58 17.69 11.45
CA SER A 232 11.54 18.73 11.50
C SER A 232 11.40 19.26 12.93
N PRO A 233 11.75 20.54 13.20
CA PRO A 233 11.66 21.08 14.57
C PRO A 233 10.23 21.13 15.08
N SER A 234 9.26 21.41 14.20
CA SER A 234 7.83 21.43 14.55
C SER A 234 7.31 20.03 14.90
N SER A 235 7.61 19.03 14.08
CA SER A 235 7.29 17.62 14.38
C SER A 235 7.96 17.17 15.67
N GLN A 236 9.27 17.38 15.79
CA GLN A 236 10.05 16.96 16.95
C GLN A 236 9.53 17.57 18.25
N GLY A 237 9.31 18.89 18.29
CA GLY A 237 8.80 19.56 19.49
C GLY A 237 7.38 19.11 19.85
N PHE A 238 6.51 18.93 18.86
CA PHE A 238 5.15 18.44 19.11
C PHE A 238 5.16 17.07 19.79
N TRP A 239 5.92 16.13 19.21
CA TRP A 239 5.99 14.76 19.72
C TRP A 239 6.80 14.62 21.00
N ARG A 240 7.82 15.46 21.23
CA ARG A 240 8.50 15.56 22.54
C ARG A 240 7.54 16.01 23.64
N GLY A 241 6.73 17.03 23.37
CA GLY A 241 5.72 17.48 24.32
C GLY A 241 4.69 16.39 24.62
N LEU A 242 4.23 15.65 23.60
CA LEU A 242 3.31 14.54 23.82
C LEU A 242 3.95 13.39 24.64
N ASN A 243 5.22 13.07 24.38
CA ASN A 243 5.97 12.07 25.14
C ASN A 243 6.15 12.48 26.61
N GLY A 244 6.49 13.76 26.85
CA GLY A 244 6.56 14.36 28.18
C GLY A 244 5.23 14.23 28.92
N LEU A 245 4.11 14.50 28.23
CA LEU A 245 2.79 14.47 28.85
C LEU A 245 2.45 13.07 29.34
N TYR A 246 2.67 12.05 28.51
CA TYR A 246 2.39 10.65 28.85
C TYR A 246 3.33 10.08 29.92
N SER A 247 4.55 10.63 30.04
CA SER A 247 5.49 10.28 31.11
C SER A 247 5.31 11.10 32.40
N GLY A 248 4.36 12.04 32.43
CA GLY A 248 4.02 12.84 33.61
C GLY A 248 4.72 14.20 33.71
N ASP A 249 5.57 14.57 32.75
CA ASP A 249 6.25 15.88 32.69
C ASP A 249 5.38 16.96 32.01
N LYS A 250 4.32 17.38 32.70
CA LYS A 250 3.36 18.37 32.17
C LYS A 250 3.99 19.73 31.88
N GLU A 251 4.89 20.18 32.73
CA GLU A 251 5.55 21.48 32.59
C GLU A 251 6.53 21.46 31.40
N GLY A 252 7.37 20.43 31.29
CA GLY A 252 8.25 20.27 30.13
C GLY A 252 7.47 20.17 28.82
N SER A 253 6.34 19.45 28.83
CA SER A 253 5.45 19.32 27.67
C SER A 253 4.91 20.66 27.18
N LYS A 254 4.47 21.50 28.12
CA LYS A 254 3.97 22.84 27.81
C LYS A 254 5.05 23.69 27.16
N VAL A 255 6.28 23.64 27.69
CA VAL A 255 7.43 24.36 27.13
C VAL A 255 7.72 23.93 25.70
N GLU A 256 7.75 22.62 25.43
CA GLU A 256 7.96 22.09 24.07
C GLU A 256 6.90 22.62 23.08
N TRP A 257 5.61 22.58 23.47
CA TRP A 257 4.54 23.08 22.59
C TRP A 257 4.56 24.60 22.41
N GLU A 258 4.87 25.37 23.46
CA GLU A 258 5.07 26.81 23.33
C GLU A 258 6.20 27.13 22.33
N GLN A 259 7.29 26.36 22.33
CA GLN A 259 8.35 26.52 21.34
C GLN A 259 7.86 26.23 19.92
N VAL A 260 7.08 25.17 19.72
CA VAL A 260 6.50 24.83 18.40
C VAL A 260 5.64 25.97 17.85
N THR A 261 4.81 26.60 18.69
CA THR A 261 3.95 27.73 18.26
C THR A 261 4.72 28.98 17.84
N ARG A 262 6.02 29.07 18.17
CA ARG A 262 6.90 30.19 17.80
C ARG A 262 7.70 29.92 16.53
N ILE A 263 7.62 28.72 15.96
CA ILE A 263 8.29 28.38 14.70
C ILE A 263 7.55 29.12 13.57
N PRO A 264 8.25 29.91 12.74
CA PRO A 264 7.64 30.55 11.58
C PRO A 264 7.02 29.52 10.63
N ILE A 265 5.84 29.82 10.09
CA ILE A 265 5.26 29.05 9.00
C ILE A 265 5.79 29.67 7.71
N ASP A 266 6.63 28.93 7.00
CA ASP A 266 7.07 29.25 5.64
C ASP A 266 5.96 28.93 4.62
#